data_AF-A0A951K5D9-F1
#
_entry.id   AF-A0A951K5D9-F1
#
_cell.length_a   1.000
_cell.length_b   1.000
_cell.length_c   1.000
_cell.angle_alpha   90.00
_cell.angle_beta   90.00
_cell.angle_gamma   90.00
#
_symmetry.space_group_name_H-M   'P 1'
#
loop_
_entity.id
_entity.type
_entity.pdbx_description
1 polymer ?
#
loop_
_entity_poly.entity_id
_entity_poly.type
_entity_poly.pdbx_seq_one_letter_code
_entity_poly.pdbx_strand_id
1 'polypeptide(L)'
;LHPGASAPARAWHADRYRELAGALVAGGWHVTVTGGAGERGLTRHVTAGIDAVDLGGATTLPALAAVLAGSAAIITGNTGPAHLAAAVGTPVVSLYAPTVPAIRWRPWGVRHVLLGDQDIACRGCRASCCPLPGHPCLGVVTADDVVAALRRLLADKDHTLAPGVADHHRPVGV
;
A
#
# COMPACT_ATOMS: atom_id res chain seq x y z
N LEU A 1 8.38 1.61 2.05
CA LEU A 1 7.21 2.52 2.17
C LEU A 1 7.08 3.31 0.88
N HIS A 2 5.85 3.55 0.41
CA HIS A 2 5.59 4.49 -0.68
C HIS A 2 4.43 5.42 -0.29
N PRO A 3 4.72 6.63 0.23
CA PRO A 3 3.69 7.55 0.71
C PRO A 3 2.90 8.26 -0.41
N GLY A 4 3.44 8.23 -1.64
CA GLY A 4 2.89 8.90 -2.80
C GLY A 4 1.56 8.35 -3.30
N ALA A 5 0.75 9.23 -3.87
CA ALA A 5 -0.48 8.88 -4.58
C ALA A 5 -0.81 9.93 -5.65
N SER A 6 -1.18 9.47 -6.85
CA SER A 6 -1.61 10.35 -7.93
C SER A 6 -2.96 11.04 -7.68
N ALA A 7 -3.77 10.49 -6.76
CA ALA A 7 -5.02 11.07 -6.31
C ALA A 7 -4.95 11.26 -4.78
N PRO A 8 -5.03 12.51 -4.27
CA PRO A 8 -5.01 12.79 -2.82
C PRO A 8 -6.05 12.00 -2.01
N ALA A 9 -7.20 11.66 -2.58
CA ALA A 9 -8.21 10.81 -1.95
C ALA A 9 -7.77 9.36 -1.69
N ARG A 10 -6.59 8.95 -2.17
CA ARG A 10 -5.98 7.64 -1.90
C ARG A 10 -4.69 7.77 -1.09
N ALA A 11 -4.32 8.99 -0.71
CA ALA A 11 -3.16 9.25 0.12
C ALA A 11 -3.52 9.05 1.60
N TRP A 12 -2.65 8.35 2.31
CA TRP A 12 -2.64 8.37 3.77
C TRP A 12 -1.74 9.52 4.25
N HIS A 13 -1.99 10.04 5.45
CA HIS A 13 -1.35 11.28 5.90
C HIS A 13 0.17 11.13 6.01
N ALA A 14 0.92 12.15 5.57
CA ALA A 14 2.38 12.10 5.54
C ALA A 14 2.99 11.93 6.94
N ASP A 15 2.41 12.60 7.95
CA ASP A 15 2.85 12.44 9.35
C ASP A 15 2.64 11.01 9.86
N ARG A 16 1.58 10.32 9.41
CA ARG A 16 1.35 8.93 9.76
C ARG A 16 2.38 7.99 9.14
N TYR A 17 2.81 8.27 7.90
CA TYR A 17 3.94 7.55 7.30
C TYR A 17 5.25 7.78 8.05
N ARG A 18 5.48 9.00 8.56
CA ARG A 18 6.64 9.33 9.39
C ARG A 18 6.61 8.58 10.72
N GLU A 19 5.46 8.59 11.42
CA GLU A 19 5.23 7.78 12.63
C GLU A 19 5.51 6.30 12.37
N LEU A 20 4.98 5.76 11.28
CA LEU A 20 5.19 4.38 10.86
C LEU A 20 6.67 4.08 10.57
N ALA A 21 7.37 4.95 9.83
CA ALA A 21 8.78 4.77 9.53
C ALA A 21 9.61 4.69 10.81
N GLY A 22 9.36 5.59 11.77
CA GLY A 22 10.01 5.57 13.09
C GLY A 22 9.72 4.29 13.87
N ALA A 23 8.46 3.86 13.92
CA ALA A 23 8.06 2.62 14.60
C ALA A 23 8.69 1.37 13.99
N LEU A 24 8.80 1.31 12.65
CA LEU A 24 9.45 0.20 11.96
C LEU A 24 10.96 0.15 12.22
N VAL A 25 11.65 1.29 12.13
CA VAL A 25 13.09 1.36 12.44
C VAL A 25 13.35 0.99 13.90
N ALA A 26 12.58 1.52 14.85
CA ALA A 26 12.68 1.15 16.26
C ALA A 26 12.37 -0.34 16.51
N GLY A 27 11.54 -0.94 15.65
CA GLY A 27 11.25 -2.37 15.63
C GLY A 27 12.29 -3.24 14.92
N GLY A 28 13.43 -2.68 14.49
CA GLY A 28 14.53 -3.40 13.85
C GLY A 28 14.37 -3.65 12.36
N TRP A 29 13.42 -2.98 11.69
CA TRP A 29 13.25 -3.11 10.24
C TRP A 29 14.15 -2.14 9.49
N HIS A 30 14.76 -2.60 8.39
CA HIS A 30 15.34 -1.71 7.40
C HIS A 30 14.23 -1.07 6.57
N VAL A 31 14.14 0.26 6.62
CA VAL A 31 13.08 1.02 5.95
C VAL A 31 13.66 1.77 4.75
N THR A 32 13.10 1.49 3.57
CA THR A 32 13.32 2.29 2.35
C THR A 32 12.04 3.02 2.00
N VAL A 33 12.13 4.34 1.75
CA VAL A 33 11.02 5.20 1.32
C VAL A 33 11.22 5.56 -0.14
N THR A 34 10.23 5.26 -0.99
CA THR A 34 10.27 5.57 -2.42
C THR A 34 9.22 6.63 -2.79
N GLY A 35 9.40 7.29 -3.92
CA GLY A 35 8.49 8.30 -4.43
C GLY A 35 8.87 8.71 -5.85
N GLY A 36 7.92 9.26 -6.60
CA GLY A 36 8.17 9.85 -7.91
C GLY A 36 9.01 11.14 -7.85
N ALA A 37 9.39 11.66 -9.01
CA ALA A 37 10.23 12.87 -9.09
C ALA A 37 9.64 14.09 -8.38
N GLY A 38 8.31 14.25 -8.40
CA GLY A 38 7.58 15.32 -7.72
C GLY A 38 7.34 15.10 -6.22
N GLU A 39 7.72 13.94 -5.67
CA GLU A 39 7.40 13.54 -4.29
C GLU A 39 8.62 13.61 -3.36
N ARG A 40 9.75 14.18 -3.81
CA ARG A 40 10.98 14.33 -3.02
C ARG A 40 10.78 15.05 -1.69
N GLY A 41 9.90 16.05 -1.66
CA GLY A 41 9.55 16.74 -0.42
C GLY A 41 8.80 15.84 0.56
N LEU A 42 7.88 15.03 0.04
CA LEU A 42 7.10 14.07 0.81
C LEU A 42 7.97 12.97 1.40
N THR A 43 8.88 12.37 0.61
CA THR A 43 9.75 11.30 1.12
C THR A 43 10.73 11.82 2.17
N ARG A 44 11.32 13.00 1.96
CA ARG A 44 12.17 13.67 2.97
C ARG A 44 11.43 13.95 4.28
N HIS A 45 10.17 14.37 4.20
CA HIS A 45 9.35 14.57 5.40
C HIS A 45 9.17 13.27 6.18
N VAL A 46 8.90 12.17 5.47
CA VAL A 46 8.73 10.84 6.06
C VAL A 46 10.02 10.32 6.68
N THR A 47 11.20 10.62 6.11
CA THR A 47 12.50 10.12 6.60
C THR A 47 13.23 11.06 7.54
N ALA A 48 12.83 12.32 7.69
CA ALA A 48 13.63 13.30 8.45
C ALA A 48 13.90 12.85 9.90
N GLY A 49 15.17 12.73 10.30
CA GLY A 49 15.54 12.28 11.65
C GLY A 49 15.22 10.81 11.95
N ILE A 50 14.98 9.99 10.93
CA ILE A 50 14.76 8.55 11.03
C ILE A 50 15.84 7.85 10.20
N ASP A 51 16.42 6.76 10.71
CA ASP A 51 17.40 5.95 9.97
C ASP A 51 16.70 5.09 8.89
N ALA A 52 16.28 5.75 7.82
CA ALA A 52 15.60 5.16 6.68
C ALA A 52 16.23 5.66 5.37
N VAL A 53 16.29 4.78 4.37
CA VAL A 53 16.82 5.10 3.04
C VAL A 53 15.77 5.89 2.25
N ASP A 54 16.08 7.13 1.88
CA ASP A 54 15.22 7.94 1.01
C ASP A 54 15.64 7.77 -0.47
N LEU A 55 14.74 7.18 -1.27
CA LEU A 55 14.86 7.04 -2.73
C LEU A 55 13.86 7.91 -3.49
N GLY A 56 13.32 8.95 -2.85
CA GLY A 56 12.36 9.88 -3.46
C GLY A 56 12.90 10.51 -4.74
N GLY A 57 12.19 10.28 -5.86
CA GLY A 57 12.58 10.76 -7.17
C GLY A 57 13.88 10.17 -7.73
N ALA A 58 14.43 9.12 -7.10
CA ALA A 58 15.68 8.47 -7.47
C ALA A 58 15.47 7.15 -8.24
N THR A 59 14.22 6.68 -8.38
CA THR A 59 13.90 5.42 -9.06
C THR A 59 13.22 5.67 -10.40
N THR A 60 13.70 5.00 -11.45
CA THR A 60 12.90 4.69 -12.64
C THR A 60 11.89 3.57 -12.32
N LEU A 61 10.95 3.28 -13.22
CA LEU A 61 9.99 2.19 -13.01
C LEU A 61 10.69 0.81 -12.85
N PRO A 62 11.67 0.42 -13.68
CA PRO A 62 12.43 -0.81 -13.46
C PRO A 62 13.24 -0.81 -12.16
N ALA A 63 13.83 0.32 -11.78
CA ALA A 63 14.57 0.43 -10.52
C ALA A 63 13.64 0.27 -9.31
N LEU A 64 12.44 0.87 -9.36
CA LEU A 64 11.43 0.68 -8.34
C LEU A 64 11.01 -0.80 -8.26
N ALA A 65 10.78 -1.46 -9.40
CA ALA A 65 10.46 -2.88 -9.43
C ALA A 65 11.53 -3.74 -8.75
N ALA A 66 12.82 -3.45 -8.99
CA ALA A 66 13.94 -4.13 -8.35
C ALA A 66 13.97 -3.91 -6.82
N VAL A 67 13.75 -2.67 -6.36
CA VAL A 67 13.64 -2.36 -4.92
C VAL A 67 12.50 -3.15 -4.28
N LEU A 68 11.35 -3.21 -4.95
CA LEU A 68 10.18 -3.94 -4.45
C LEU A 68 10.44 -5.45 -4.40
N ALA A 69 11.02 -6.03 -5.44
CA ALA A 69 11.34 -7.45 -5.50
C ALA A 69 12.29 -7.90 -4.37
N GLY A 70 13.20 -7.03 -3.93
CA GLY A 70 14.09 -7.28 -2.79
C GLY A 70 13.49 -6.97 -1.41
N SER A 71 12.26 -6.47 -1.34
CA SER A 71 11.61 -6.05 -0.08
C SER A 71 10.78 -7.18 0.54
N ALA A 72 10.78 -7.27 1.87
CA ALA A 72 9.92 -8.23 2.59
C ALA A 72 8.42 -7.93 2.39
N ALA A 73 8.06 -6.65 2.31
CA ALA A 73 6.73 -6.17 1.97
C ALA A 73 6.80 -4.69 1.54
N ILE A 74 5.74 -4.20 0.89
CA ILE A 74 5.49 -2.77 0.69
C ILE A 74 4.27 -2.33 1.50
N ILE A 75 4.35 -1.11 2.05
CA ILE A 75 3.21 -0.38 2.60
C ILE A 75 2.97 0.83 1.71
N THR A 76 1.78 0.91 1.13
CA THR A 76 1.39 1.93 0.14
C THR A 76 -0.12 2.10 0.07
N GLY A 77 -0.59 3.24 -0.45
CA GLY A 77 -1.98 3.40 -0.87
C GLY A 77 -2.37 2.46 -2.03
N ASN A 78 -3.65 2.42 -2.39
CA ASN A 78 -4.15 1.70 -3.59
C ASN A 78 -3.80 2.44 -4.90
N THR A 79 -2.51 2.40 -5.24
CA THR A 79 -1.86 3.12 -6.34
C THR A 79 -0.91 2.21 -7.13
N GLY A 80 -0.28 2.74 -8.19
CA GLY A 80 0.63 1.99 -9.08
C GLY A 80 1.68 1.10 -8.37
N PRO A 81 2.39 1.58 -7.34
CA PRO A 81 3.34 0.77 -6.56
C PRO A 81 2.75 -0.50 -5.94
N ALA A 82 1.48 -0.50 -5.54
CA ALA A 82 0.81 -1.70 -5.02
C ALA A 82 0.69 -2.79 -6.11
N HIS A 83 0.39 -2.38 -7.34
CA HIS A 83 0.30 -3.29 -8.49
C HIS A 83 1.68 -3.73 -8.99
N LEU A 84 2.66 -2.83 -8.97
CA LEU A 84 4.03 -3.16 -9.33
C LEU A 84 4.63 -4.18 -8.36
N ALA A 85 4.40 -4.00 -7.06
CA ALA A 85 4.77 -4.98 -6.03
C ALA A 85 4.13 -6.35 -6.29
N ALA A 86 2.83 -6.37 -6.63
CA ALA A 86 2.14 -7.59 -7.00
C ALA A 86 2.77 -8.28 -8.23
N ALA A 87 3.15 -7.50 -9.25
CA ALA A 87 3.79 -8.04 -10.45
C ALA A 87 5.17 -8.68 -10.19
N VAL A 88 5.88 -8.23 -9.14
CA VAL A 88 7.20 -8.79 -8.76
C VAL A 88 7.13 -9.73 -7.55
N GLY A 89 5.92 -10.12 -7.11
CA GLY A 89 5.72 -11.10 -6.03
C GLY A 89 5.87 -10.56 -4.60
N THR A 90 5.98 -9.25 -4.42
CA THR A 90 6.17 -8.63 -3.10
C THR A 90 4.85 -8.52 -2.33
N PRO A 91 4.77 -8.98 -1.07
CA PRO A 91 3.60 -8.81 -0.22
C PRO A 91 3.23 -7.34 0.00
N VAL A 92 1.93 -7.04 0.13
CA VAL A 92 1.43 -5.66 0.18
C VAL A 92 0.54 -5.43 1.41
N VAL A 93 0.90 -4.46 2.25
CA VAL A 93 -0.08 -3.82 3.15
C VAL A 93 -0.64 -2.61 2.40
N SER A 94 -1.89 -2.72 1.95
CA SER A 94 -2.55 -1.68 1.15
C SER A 94 -3.42 -0.80 2.05
N LEU A 95 -3.03 0.46 2.18
CA LEU A 95 -3.84 1.52 2.78
C LEU A 95 -4.92 1.90 1.76
N TYR A 96 -6.05 1.22 1.83
CA TYR A 96 -7.02 1.18 0.75
C TYR A 96 -8.17 2.17 0.99
N ALA A 97 -8.15 3.31 0.29
CA ALA A 97 -9.32 4.17 0.18
C ALA A 97 -10.32 3.55 -0.80
N PRO A 98 -11.57 3.23 -0.38
CA PRO A 98 -12.55 2.58 -1.23
C PRO A 98 -13.22 3.55 -2.22
N THR A 99 -12.44 4.42 -2.88
CA THR A 99 -12.91 5.26 -4.00
C THR A 99 -13.46 4.42 -5.15
N VAL A 100 -12.99 3.17 -5.25
CA VAL A 100 -13.44 2.10 -6.14
C VAL A 100 -13.50 0.79 -5.35
N PRO A 101 -14.30 -0.21 -5.77
CA PRO A 101 -14.38 -1.49 -5.05
C PRO A 101 -13.04 -2.24 -4.99
N ALA A 102 -12.68 -2.73 -3.80
CA ALA A 102 -11.43 -3.44 -3.55
C ALA A 102 -11.20 -4.63 -4.50
N ILE A 103 -12.24 -5.40 -4.81
CA ILE A 103 -12.15 -6.55 -5.73
C ILE A 103 -11.58 -6.21 -7.10
N ARG A 104 -11.70 -4.94 -7.55
CA ARG A 104 -11.20 -4.49 -8.86
C ARG A 104 -9.75 -3.99 -8.83
N TRP A 105 -9.24 -3.57 -7.67
CA TRP A 105 -8.01 -2.78 -7.57
C TRP A 105 -7.08 -3.18 -6.41
N ARG A 106 -7.43 -4.19 -5.61
CA ARG A 106 -6.52 -4.77 -4.62
C ARG A 106 -5.32 -5.44 -5.31
N PRO A 107 -4.17 -5.61 -4.62
CA PRO A 107 -3.04 -6.38 -5.14
C PRO A 107 -3.48 -7.77 -5.65
N TRP A 108 -3.07 -8.11 -6.86
CA TRP A 108 -3.48 -9.35 -7.53
C TRP A 108 -2.41 -10.43 -7.41
N GLY A 109 -2.80 -11.65 -7.05
CA GLY A 109 -1.89 -12.81 -7.07
C GLY A 109 -0.78 -12.80 -6.02
N VAL A 110 -0.80 -11.85 -5.07
CA VAL A 110 0.15 -11.79 -3.95
C VAL A 110 -0.58 -11.67 -2.62
N ARG A 111 0.09 -12.12 -1.56
CA ARG A 111 -0.40 -11.93 -0.18
C ARG A 111 -0.55 -10.43 0.09
N HIS A 112 -1.70 -10.05 0.64
CA HIS A 112 -1.96 -8.67 1.00
C HIS A 112 -2.93 -8.54 2.16
N VAL A 113 -2.84 -7.41 2.87
CA VAL A 113 -3.82 -6.95 3.85
C VAL A 113 -4.35 -5.61 3.39
N LEU A 114 -5.67 -5.41 3.44
CA LEU A 114 -6.29 -4.11 3.20
C LEU A 114 -6.58 -3.43 4.54
N LEU A 115 -6.16 -2.18 4.68
CA LEU A 115 -6.46 -1.33 5.83
C LEU A 115 -7.27 -0.12 5.38
N GLY A 116 -8.19 0.32 6.23
CA GLY A 116 -9.19 1.35 5.93
C GLY A 116 -10.61 0.78 5.95
N ASP A 117 -11.59 1.63 6.21
CA ASP A 117 -12.99 1.22 6.29
C ASP A 117 -13.56 0.98 4.88
N GLN A 118 -13.78 -0.28 4.53
CA GLN A 118 -14.30 -0.69 3.23
C GLN A 118 -15.83 -0.58 3.13
N ASP A 119 -16.52 -0.44 4.26
CA ASP A 119 -17.97 -0.37 4.37
C ASP A 119 -18.49 1.05 4.61
N ILE A 120 -17.58 2.01 4.76
CA ILE A 120 -17.86 3.45 4.92
C ILE A 120 -18.95 3.94 3.95
N ALA A 121 -19.80 4.85 4.42
CA ALA A 121 -20.95 5.35 3.67
C ALA A 121 -20.57 5.97 2.30
N CYS A 122 -19.41 6.62 2.22
CA CYS A 122 -18.93 7.25 0.99
C CYS A 122 -18.11 6.33 0.07
N ARG A 123 -18.11 4.99 0.31
CA ARG A 123 -17.41 4.05 -0.59
C ARG A 123 -17.94 4.16 -2.01
N GLY A 124 -17.06 3.98 -2.99
CA GLY A 124 -17.36 4.16 -4.41
C GLY A 124 -17.44 5.62 -4.87
N CYS A 125 -17.00 6.60 -4.07
CA CYS A 125 -17.12 8.02 -4.40
C CYS A 125 -16.35 8.47 -5.65
N ARG A 126 -15.35 7.69 -6.10
CA ARG A 126 -14.43 8.04 -7.22
C ARG A 126 -13.75 9.41 -7.10
N ALA A 127 -13.73 9.99 -5.90
CA ALA A 127 -13.15 11.31 -5.69
C ALA A 127 -11.62 11.28 -5.95
N SER A 128 -11.10 12.32 -6.60
CA SER A 128 -9.66 12.54 -6.73
C SER A 128 -9.08 13.22 -5.48
N CYS A 129 -9.84 14.12 -4.86
CA CYS A 129 -9.58 14.74 -3.57
C CYS A 129 -10.74 14.42 -2.61
N CYS A 130 -10.44 13.98 -1.38
CA CYS A 130 -11.49 13.61 -0.43
C CYS A 130 -12.25 14.88 0.01
N PRO A 131 -13.58 14.96 -0.15
CA PRO A 131 -14.35 16.13 0.26
C PRO A 131 -14.73 16.09 1.76
N LEU A 132 -14.50 14.96 2.43
CA LEU A 132 -14.92 14.75 3.80
C LEU A 132 -13.80 15.13 4.78
N PRO A 133 -14.14 15.83 5.89
CA PRO A 133 -13.15 16.19 6.90
C PRO A 133 -12.51 14.94 7.50
N GLY A 134 -11.19 14.98 7.71
CA GLY A 134 -10.44 13.90 8.34
C GLY A 134 -10.26 12.63 7.49
N HIS A 135 -10.74 12.62 6.24
CA HIS A 135 -10.58 11.49 5.32
C HIS A 135 -11.03 10.15 5.95
N PRO A 136 -12.30 10.00 6.36
CA PRO A 136 -12.74 8.99 7.34
C PRO A 136 -12.44 7.53 6.96
N CYS A 137 -12.35 7.21 5.67
CA CYS A 137 -12.04 5.85 5.23
C CYS A 137 -10.58 5.43 5.46
N LEU A 138 -9.65 6.38 5.56
CA LEU A 138 -8.22 6.13 5.79
C LEU A 138 -7.68 6.79 7.05
N GLY A 139 -8.26 7.92 7.48
CA GLY A 139 -7.77 8.72 8.61
C GLY A 139 -7.85 8.00 9.96
N VAL A 140 -8.70 6.97 10.06
CA VAL A 140 -8.80 6.11 11.24
C VAL A 140 -7.65 5.11 11.37
N VAL A 141 -6.93 4.82 10.29
CA VAL A 141 -5.82 3.86 10.30
C VAL A 141 -4.61 4.50 10.97
N THR A 142 -4.09 3.84 12.01
CA THR A 142 -2.92 4.28 12.77
C THR A 142 -1.64 3.58 12.30
N ALA A 143 -0.46 4.09 12.70
CA ALA A 143 0.81 3.42 12.44
C ALA A 143 0.88 2.03 13.10
N ASP A 144 0.30 1.87 14.28
CA ASP A 144 0.26 0.59 15.00
C ASP A 144 -0.59 -0.45 14.28
N ASP A 145 -1.74 -0.06 13.70
CA ASP A 145 -2.56 -0.94 12.87
C ASP A 145 -1.75 -1.49 11.68
N VAL A 146 -0.94 -0.62 11.06
CA VAL A 146 -0.07 -1.00 9.94
C VAL A 146 1.04 -1.96 10.38
N VAL A 147 1.69 -1.70 11.51
CA VAL A 147 2.73 -2.59 12.06
C VAL A 147 2.13 -3.96 12.41
N ALA A 148 0.95 -4.00 13.02
CA ALA A 148 0.25 -5.24 13.33
C ALA A 148 -0.12 -6.01 12.06
N ALA A 149 -0.64 -5.32 11.03
CA ALA A 149 -0.94 -5.92 9.74
C ALA A 149 0.30 -6.48 9.04
N LEU A 150 1.41 -5.74 9.06
CA LEU A 150 2.69 -6.20 8.50
C LEU A 150 3.17 -7.48 9.18
N ARG A 151 3.14 -7.53 10.52
CA ARG A 151 3.55 -8.72 11.28
C ARG A 151 2.71 -9.93 10.93
N ARG A 152 1.38 -9.80 10.85
CA ARG A 152 0.48 -10.88 10.43
C ARG A 152 0.80 -11.35 9.01
N LEU A 153 0.90 -10.41 8.07
CA LEU A 153 1.20 -10.69 6.66
C LEU A 153 2.51 -11.47 6.46
N LEU A 154 3.50 -11.25 7.31
CA LEU A 154 4.81 -11.92 7.24
C LEU A 154 4.91 -13.19 8.10
N ALA A 155 4.01 -13.39 9.07
CA ALA A 155 3.90 -14.62 9.85
C ALA A 155 3.21 -15.73 9.03
N ASP A 156 2.26 -15.38 8.17
CA ASP A 156 1.49 -16.30 7.33
C ASP A 156 2.29 -16.81 6.11
N LYS A 157 3.48 -17.38 6.34
CA LYS A 157 4.36 -17.88 5.28
C LYS A 157 3.81 -19.10 4.52
N ASP A 158 2.78 -19.75 5.04
CA ASP A 158 2.35 -21.10 4.64
C ASP A 158 1.15 -21.19 3.67
N HIS A 159 0.72 -20.09 3.03
CA HIS A 159 -0.23 -20.16 1.92
C HIS A 159 0.36 -19.56 0.65
N THR A 160 1.06 -20.41 -0.11
CA THR A 160 1.24 -20.23 -1.55
C THR A 160 -0.16 -20.17 -2.15
N LEU A 161 -0.58 -19.00 -2.65
CA LEU A 161 -1.80 -18.89 -3.43
C LEU A 161 -1.62 -19.76 -4.69
N ALA A 162 -2.30 -20.90 -4.72
CA ALA A 162 -2.54 -21.63 -5.96
C ALA A 162 -3.18 -20.65 -6.96
N PRO A 163 -2.80 -20.67 -8.25
CA PRO A 163 -3.47 -19.86 -9.25
C PRO A 163 -4.94 -20.24 -9.27
N GLY A 164 -5.81 -19.25 -9.08
CA GLY A 164 -7.25 -19.43 -9.16
C GLY A 164 -7.60 -20.03 -10.52
N VAL A 165 -8.04 -21.29 -10.51
CA VAL A 165 -8.67 -21.93 -11.65
C VAL A 165 -9.93 -21.11 -11.95
N ALA A 166 -9.94 -20.49 -13.13
CA ALA A 166 -11.15 -19.96 -13.71
C ALA A 166 -12.08 -21.13 -13.98
N ASP A 167 -13.11 -21.30 -13.13
CA ASP A 167 -14.21 -22.19 -13.45
C ASP A 167 -15.13 -21.52 -14.48
N HIS A 168 -14.69 -21.59 -15.73
CA HIS A 168 -15.54 -21.37 -16.88
C HIS A 168 -16.23 -22.67 -17.24
N HIS A 169 -17.33 -23.04 -16.56
CA HIS A 169 -18.37 -23.88 -17.15
C HIS A 169 -19.69 -23.81 -16.36
N ARG A 170 -20.66 -23.04 -16.87
CA ARG A 170 -22.07 -23.47 -16.83
C ARG A 170 -22.56 -23.54 -18.26
N PRO A 171 -22.92 -24.73 -18.79
CA PRO A 171 -23.68 -24.80 -20.01
C PRO A 171 -25.08 -24.27 -19.70
N VAL A 172 -25.53 -23.29 -20.49
CA VAL A 172 -26.94 -22.93 -20.57
C VAL A 172 -27.60 -24.05 -21.36
N GLY A 173 -28.28 -24.95 -20.64
CA GLY A 173 -29.10 -25.99 -21.22
C GLY A 173 -30.43 -25.43 -21.70
N VAL A 174 -30.75 -25.81 -22.94
CA VAL A 174 -32.02 -25.88 -23.70
C VAL A 174 -33.30 -25.49 -22.97
#